data_AF-A0A966QKI4-F1
#
_entry.id   AF-A0A966QKI4-F1
#
_cell.length_a   1.000
_cell.length_b   1.000
_cell.length_c   1.000
_cell.angle_alpha   90.00
_cell.angle_beta   90.00
_cell.angle_gamma   90.00
#
_symmetry.space_group_name_H-M   'P 1'
#
loop_
_entity.id
_entity.type
_entity.pdbx_description
1 polymer ?
#
loop_
_entity_poly.entity_id
_entity_poly.type
_entity_poly.pdbx_seq_one_letter_code
_entity_poly.pdbx_strand_id
1 'polypeptide(L)'
;MRGLPPMGHSAPPIGWRAVMSMDLNRQQKRAMKKMGAVNDQGAPIRQARPTVAAQVRKERVSPAQYVREVRDEMRKVAWPRWPEVRRYAIIVLVTVVIITAYVGGLDAVFGILSGWLYKD
;
A
#
# COMPACT_ATOMS: atom_id res chain seq x y z
N MET A 1 -27.27 -45.41 -48.63
CA MET A 1 -26.17 -44.52 -48.19
C MET A 1 -26.06 -44.61 -46.68
N ARG A 2 -24.82 -44.66 -46.15
CA ARG A 2 -24.42 -44.60 -44.73
C ARG A 2 -24.15 -45.96 -44.05
N GLY A 3 -22.89 -46.37 -44.09
CA GLY A 3 -22.26 -47.26 -43.12
C GLY A 3 -20.84 -46.74 -42.86
N LEU A 4 -20.60 -46.16 -41.68
CA LEU A 4 -19.26 -45.76 -41.22
C LEU A 4 -18.50 -47.02 -40.78
N PRO A 5 -17.23 -47.22 -41.19
CA PRO A 5 -16.42 -48.29 -40.64
C PRO A 5 -15.91 -47.95 -39.23
N PRO A 6 -15.74 -48.96 -38.36
CA PRO A 6 -15.52 -48.79 -36.93
C PRO A 6 -14.09 -48.35 -36.59
N MET A 7 -14.00 -47.56 -35.50
CA MET A 7 -12.78 -47.13 -34.83
C MET A 7 -12.01 -48.33 -34.26
N GLY A 8 -11.08 -48.88 -35.05
CA GLY A 8 -10.08 -49.82 -34.57
C GLY A 8 -8.95 -49.07 -33.84
N HIS A 9 -8.95 -49.11 -32.51
CA HIS A 9 -7.79 -48.73 -31.71
C HIS A 9 -6.66 -49.74 -31.98
N SER A 10 -5.75 -49.40 -32.88
CA SER A 10 -4.51 -50.15 -33.11
C SER A 10 -3.55 -49.93 -31.94
N ALA A 11 -3.33 -50.97 -31.12
CA ALA A 11 -2.29 -50.98 -30.11
C ALA A 11 -0.90 -50.83 -30.79
N PRO A 12 -0.01 -49.95 -30.31
CA PRO A 12 1.30 -49.75 -30.93
C PRO A 12 2.20 -50.99 -30.75
N PRO A 13 3.02 -51.36 -31.76
CA PRO A 13 3.94 -52.48 -31.65
C PRO A 13 4.94 -52.30 -30.49
N ILE A 14 5.41 -53.42 -29.92
CA ILE A 14 6.18 -53.49 -28.67
C ILE A 14 7.46 -52.60 -28.66
N GLY A 15 7.98 -52.22 -29.83
CA GLY A 15 9.14 -51.32 -29.96
C GLY A 15 8.87 -49.80 -29.94
N TRP A 16 7.63 -49.34 -30.14
CA TRP A 16 7.34 -47.90 -30.33
C TRP A 16 7.29 -47.11 -29.01
N ARG A 17 7.01 -47.79 -27.89
CA ARG A 17 7.03 -47.17 -26.55
C ARG A 17 8.44 -46.74 -26.12
N ALA A 18 9.47 -47.46 -26.56
CA ALA A 18 10.87 -47.18 -26.23
C ALA A 18 11.46 -46.05 -27.09
N VAL A 19 11.14 -46.01 -28.39
CA VAL A 19 11.61 -44.94 -29.29
C VAL A 19 10.96 -43.59 -28.90
N MET A 20 9.66 -43.60 -28.58
CA MET A 20 8.95 -42.40 -28.16
C MET A 20 9.47 -41.85 -26.82
N SER A 21 9.80 -42.70 -25.83
CA SER A 21 10.39 -42.25 -24.56
C SER A 21 11.83 -41.73 -24.70
N MET A 22 12.59 -42.23 -25.68
CA MET A 22 13.91 -41.69 -26.04
C MET A 22 13.82 -40.31 -26.71
N ASP A 23 12.84 -40.09 -27.60
CA ASP A 23 12.60 -38.78 -28.23
C ASP A 23 12.04 -37.75 -27.26
N LEU A 24 11.17 -38.17 -26.32
CA LEU A 24 10.69 -37.32 -25.23
C LEU A 24 11.83 -36.82 -24.33
N ASN A 25 12.76 -37.69 -23.94
CA ASN A 25 13.90 -37.30 -23.12
C ASN A 25 14.84 -36.31 -23.84
N ARG A 26 15.03 -36.48 -25.16
CA ARG A 26 15.84 -35.57 -25.99
C ARG A 26 15.15 -34.21 -26.16
N GLN A 27 13.83 -34.19 -26.33
CA GLN A 27 13.06 -32.95 -26.40
C GLN A 27 13.00 -32.22 -25.07
N GLN A 28 12.82 -32.93 -23.95
CA GLN A 28 12.88 -32.35 -22.61
C GLN A 28 14.24 -31.70 -22.33
N LYS A 29 15.34 -32.35 -22.70
CA LYS A 29 16.70 -31.77 -22.53
C LYS A 29 16.91 -30.52 -23.39
N ARG A 30 16.43 -30.49 -24.63
CA ARG A 30 16.49 -29.31 -25.50
C ARG A 30 15.59 -28.16 -25.02
N ALA A 31 14.42 -28.48 -24.49
CA ALA A 31 13.52 -27.51 -23.88
C ALA A 31 14.15 -26.89 -22.63
N MET A 32 14.70 -27.70 -21.72
CA MET A 32 15.41 -27.20 -20.52
C MET A 32 16.61 -26.30 -20.87
N LYS A 33 17.32 -26.60 -21.96
CA LYS A 33 18.42 -25.75 -22.46
C LYS A 33 17.91 -24.43 -23.06
N LYS A 34 16.78 -24.44 -23.78
CA LYS A 34 16.14 -23.21 -24.32
C LYS A 34 15.52 -22.32 -23.24
N MET A 35 15.11 -22.91 -22.12
CA MET A 35 14.49 -22.21 -20.98
C MET A 35 15.51 -21.49 -20.08
N GLY A 36 16.81 -21.53 -20.40
CA GLY A 36 17.86 -20.94 -19.56
C GLY A 36 17.97 -21.60 -18.18
N ALA A 37 17.42 -22.81 -18.03
CA ALA A 37 17.38 -23.55 -16.77
C ALA A 37 18.63 -24.44 -16.57
N VAL A 38 19.65 -24.31 -17.42
CA VAL A 38 20.89 -25.09 -17.34
C VAL A 38 22.08 -24.15 -17.60
N ASN A 39 23.11 -24.20 -16.76
CA ASN A 39 24.34 -23.42 -16.94
C ASN A 39 25.21 -24.06 -18.03
N ASP A 40 26.29 -23.38 -18.45
CA ASP A 40 27.25 -23.90 -19.45
C ASP A 40 27.87 -25.26 -19.07
N GLN A 41 27.75 -25.65 -17.80
CA GLN A 41 28.21 -26.92 -17.23
C GLN A 41 27.14 -28.04 -17.24
N GLY A 42 25.95 -27.82 -17.81
CA GLY A 42 24.94 -28.86 -17.98
C GLY A 42 24.17 -29.26 -16.72
N ALA A 43 24.32 -28.51 -15.62
CA ALA A 43 23.58 -28.70 -14.38
C ALA A 43 22.33 -27.79 -14.32
N PRO A 44 21.19 -28.28 -13.78
CA PRO A 44 19.98 -27.48 -13.70
C PRO A 44 20.19 -26.27 -12.77
N ILE A 45 20.08 -25.05 -13.31
CA ILE A 45 20.00 -23.82 -12.54
C ILE A 45 18.65 -23.85 -11.84
N ARG A 46 18.63 -24.30 -10.58
CA ARG A 46 17.52 -24.04 -9.68
C ARG A 46 17.44 -22.53 -9.53
N GLN A 47 16.59 -21.88 -10.32
CA GLN A 47 16.18 -20.50 -10.07
C GLN A 47 15.81 -20.44 -8.59
N ALA A 48 16.55 -19.63 -7.83
CA ALA A 48 16.36 -19.50 -6.41
C ALA A 48 14.92 -19.04 -6.17
N ARG A 49 14.05 -20.00 -5.87
CA ARG A 49 12.68 -19.71 -5.46
C ARG A 49 12.81 -18.72 -4.31
N PRO A 50 12.22 -17.51 -4.41
CA PRO A 50 12.37 -16.52 -3.36
C PRO A 50 11.94 -17.22 -2.07
N THR A 51 12.90 -17.40 -1.16
CA THR A 51 12.65 -18.11 0.08
C THR A 51 11.55 -17.38 0.82
N VAL A 52 10.64 -18.11 1.47
CA VAL A 52 9.61 -17.52 2.34
C VAL A 52 10.20 -16.51 3.33
N ALA A 53 11.47 -16.67 3.73
CA ALA A 53 12.21 -15.69 4.53
C ALA A 53 12.44 -14.32 3.85
N ALA A 54 12.62 -14.29 2.52
CA ALA A 54 12.71 -13.03 1.76
C ALA A 54 11.33 -12.35 1.61
N GLN A 55 10.24 -13.14 1.62
CA GLN A 55 8.87 -12.65 1.60
C GLN A 55 8.49 -12.02 2.96
N VAL A 56 8.86 -12.66 4.08
CA VAL A 56 8.60 -12.18 5.45
C VAL A 56 9.31 -10.86 5.78
N ARG A 57 10.51 -10.60 5.21
CA ARG A 57 11.17 -9.28 5.35
C ARG A 57 10.37 -8.14 4.69
N LYS A 58 9.51 -8.45 3.73
CA LYS A 58 8.65 -7.48 3.03
C LYS A 58 7.31 -7.23 3.74
N GLU A 59 7.03 -7.99 4.80
CA GLU A 59 5.76 -7.97 5.54
C GLU A 59 5.77 -6.98 6.71
N ARG A 60 6.93 -6.34 7.00
CA ARG A 60 6.97 -5.22 7.93
C ARG A 60 6.36 -4.00 7.24
N VAL A 61 5.31 -3.45 7.85
CA VAL A 61 4.70 -2.20 7.41
C VAL A 61 5.80 -1.14 7.33
N SER A 62 6.15 -0.73 6.12
CA SER A 62 7.17 0.30 5.94
C SER A 62 6.62 1.63 6.46
N PRO A 63 7.46 2.54 7.02
CA PRO A 63 7.01 3.87 7.43
C PRO A 63 6.30 4.63 6.29
N ALA A 64 6.72 4.41 5.04
CA ALA A 64 6.08 4.97 3.85
C ALA A 64 4.65 4.42 3.63
N GLN A 65 4.40 3.14 3.95
CA GLN A 65 3.07 2.53 3.88
C GLN A 65 2.16 3.08 4.98
N TYR A 66 2.67 3.24 6.20
CA TYR A 66 1.94 3.84 7.31
C TYR A 66 1.49 5.29 7.00
N VAL A 67 2.38 6.13 6.46
CA VAL A 67 2.01 7.52 6.09
C VAL A 67 0.96 7.55 4.99
N ARG A 68 1.00 6.62 4.03
CA ARG A 68 -0.04 6.51 2.99
C ARG A 68 -1.38 6.13 3.60
N GLU A 69 -1.40 5.17 4.51
CA GLU A 69 -2.61 4.74 5.21
C GLU A 69 -3.21 5.85 6.08
N VAL A 70 -2.37 6.59 6.84
CA VAL A 70 -2.79 7.77 7.61
C VAL A 70 -3.36 8.85 6.70
N ARG A 71 -2.75 9.12 5.54
CA ARG A 71 -3.27 10.09 4.58
C ARG A 71 -4.63 9.65 4.02
N ASP A 72 -4.79 8.38 3.71
CA ASP A 72 -6.03 7.85 3.15
C ASP A 72 -7.15 7.87 4.20
N GLU A 73 -6.83 7.66 5.48
CA GLU A 73 -7.77 7.86 6.60
C GLU A 73 -8.07 9.34 6.85
N MET A 74 -7.06 10.21 6.80
CA MET A 74 -7.20 11.67 6.95
C MET A 74 -8.12 12.30 5.89
N ARG A 75 -8.26 11.66 4.73
CA ARG A 75 -9.20 12.09 3.68
C ARG A 75 -10.66 11.78 4.02
N LYS A 76 -10.92 10.84 4.93
CA LYS A 76 -12.26 10.55 5.46
C LYS A 76 -12.70 11.57 6.50
N VAL A 77 -11.75 12.26 7.13
CA VAL A 77 -12.04 13.35 8.05
C VAL A 77 -12.60 14.51 7.25
N ALA A 78 -13.80 14.95 7.61
CA ALA A 78 -14.43 16.13 7.04
C ALA A 78 -13.68 17.38 7.51
N TRP A 79 -12.64 17.77 6.78
CA TRP A 79 -11.96 19.03 7.03
C TRP A 79 -12.94 20.18 6.76
N PRO A 80 -13.07 21.11 7.72
CA PRO A 80 -14.05 22.17 7.65
C PRO A 80 -13.76 23.10 6.47
N ARG A 81 -14.81 23.71 5.91
CA ARG A 81 -14.64 24.69 4.84
C ARG A 81 -14.11 26.01 5.41
N TRP A 82 -13.13 26.60 4.74
CA TRP A 82 -12.50 27.87 5.12
C TRP A 82 -13.45 29.01 5.52
N PRO A 83 -14.62 29.21 4.86
CA PRO A 83 -15.56 30.27 5.26
C PRO A 83 -16.16 30.05 6.66
N GLU A 84 -16.39 28.80 7.05
CA GLU A 84 -16.97 28.45 8.34
C GLU A 84 -15.96 28.65 9.47
N VAL A 85 -14.71 28.21 9.25
CA VAL A 85 -13.58 28.48 10.17
C VAL A 85 -13.43 29.98 10.41
N ARG A 86 -13.53 30.79 9.35
CA ARG A 86 -13.43 32.26 9.47
C ARG A 86 -14.57 32.86 10.30
N ARG A 87 -15.80 32.38 10.15
CA ARG A 87 -16.96 32.86 10.93
C ARG A 87 -16.74 32.59 12.41
N TYR A 88 -16.35 31.37 12.78
CA TYR A 88 -16.08 31.03 14.17
C TYR A 88 -14.86 31.79 14.71
N ALA A 89 -13.81 31.98 13.92
CA ALA A 89 -12.65 32.78 14.31
C ALA A 89 -13.03 34.25 14.59
N ILE A 90 -13.90 34.86 13.78
CA ILE A 90 -14.38 36.23 14.02
C ILE A 90 -15.19 36.30 15.31
N ILE A 91 -16.07 35.33 15.58
CA ILE A 91 -16.86 35.30 16.82
C ILE A 91 -15.92 35.27 18.02
N VAL A 92 -14.93 34.36 18.02
CA VAL A 92 -13.94 34.26 19.11
C VAL A 92 -13.09 35.53 19.23
N LEU A 93 -12.69 36.12 18.10
CA LEU A 93 -11.94 37.37 18.11
C LEU A 93 -12.73 38.50 18.79
N VAL A 94 -14.01 38.65 18.44
CA VAL A 94 -14.89 39.67 19.03
C VAL A 94 -15.09 39.43 20.51
N THR A 95 -15.33 38.18 20.96
CA THR A 95 -15.50 37.89 22.38
C THR A 95 -14.23 38.18 23.18
N VAL A 96 -13.06 37.83 22.65
CA VAL A 96 -11.76 38.16 23.28
C VAL A 96 -11.61 39.67 23.39
N VAL A 97 -11.87 40.44 22.33
CA VAL A 97 -11.78 41.91 22.35
C VAL A 97 -12.71 42.51 23.41
N ILE A 98 -13.95 42.03 23.53
CA ILE A 98 -14.91 42.51 24.54
C ILE A 98 -14.38 42.24 25.94
N ILE A 99 -13.92 41.02 26.22
CA ILE A 99 -13.40 40.64 27.54
C ILE A 99 -12.13 41.45 27.87
N THR A 100 -11.22 41.58 26.90
CA THR A 100 -10.00 42.39 27.07
C THR A 100 -10.32 43.86 27.34
N ALA A 101 -11.28 44.44 26.62
CA ALA A 101 -11.72 45.81 26.85
C ALA A 101 -12.40 45.98 28.21
N TYR A 102 -13.19 44.99 28.64
CA TYR A 102 -13.83 45.00 29.96
C TYR A 102 -12.80 44.94 31.08
N VAL A 103 -11.88 43.96 31.05
CA VAL A 103 -10.83 43.81 32.07
C VAL A 103 -9.91 45.02 32.05
N GLY A 104 -9.40 45.42 30.88
CA GLY A 104 -8.52 46.58 30.76
C GLY A 104 -9.21 47.90 31.15
N GLY A 105 -10.51 48.03 30.89
CA GLY A 105 -11.30 49.17 31.33
C GLY A 105 -11.45 49.20 32.85
N LEU A 106 -11.75 48.06 33.47
CA LEU A 106 -11.79 47.95 34.93
C LEU A 106 -10.42 48.26 35.55
N ASP A 107 -9.34 47.71 35.00
CA ASP A 107 -7.97 47.97 35.47
C ASP A 107 -7.63 49.47 35.40
N ALA A 108 -8.04 50.16 34.32
CA ALA A 108 -7.86 51.59 34.18
C ALA A 108 -8.67 52.39 35.23
N VAL A 109 -9.93 52.00 35.48
CA VAL A 109 -10.78 52.64 36.51
C VAL A 109 -10.19 52.43 37.90
N PHE A 110 -9.79 51.21 38.25
CA PHE A 110 -9.13 50.94 39.53
C PHE A 110 -7.80 51.70 39.66
N GLY A 111 -7.02 51.82 38.58
CA GLY A 111 -5.80 52.62 38.55
C GLY A 111 -6.04 54.10 38.85
N ILE A 112 -7.04 54.70 38.22
CA ILE A 112 -7.40 56.11 38.46
C ILE A 112 -7.94 56.29 39.89
N LEU A 113 -8.85 55.41 40.32
CA LEU A 113 -9.48 55.50 41.63
C LEU A 113 -8.47 55.32 42.77
N SER A 114 -7.58 54.32 42.65
CA SER A 114 -6.50 54.12 43.62
C SER A 114 -5.54 55.31 43.64
N GLY A 115 -5.16 55.84 42.47
CA GLY A 115 -4.32 57.03 42.39
C GLY A 115 -4.94 58.27 43.05
N TRP A 116 -6.27 58.41 43.02
CA TRP A 116 -6.96 59.45 43.77
C TRP A 116 -6.95 59.17 45.28
N LEU A 117 -7.26 57.93 45.68
CA LEU A 117 -7.34 57.51 47.08
C LEU A 117 -6.00 57.57 47.84
N TYR A 118 -4.88 57.26 47.15
CA TYR A 118 -3.53 57.28 47.74
C TYR A 118 -2.87 58.66 47.72
N LYS A 119 -3.50 59.66 47.08
CA LYS A 119 -2.94 61.00 46.89
C LYS A 119 -3.43 62.01 47.94
N ASP A 120 -4.36 61.62 48.80
CA ASP A 120 -4.65 62.22 50.11
C ASP A 120 -3.82 61.52 51.21
#